data_AF-R7TY54-F1
#
_entry.id   AF-R7TY54-F1
#
_cell.length_a   1.000
_cell.length_b   1.000
_cell.length_c   1.000
_cell.angle_alpha   90.00
_cell.angle_beta   90.00
_cell.angle_gamma   90.00
#
_symmetry.space_group_name_H-M   'P 1'
#
loop_
_entity.id
_entity.type
_entity.pdbx_description
1 polymer ?
#
loop_
_entity_poly.entity_id
_entity_poly.type
_entity_poly.pdbx_seq_one_letter_code
_entity_poly.pdbx_strand_id
1 'polypeptide(L)' 'VPLPLVTRVRDELTRMEQAGVIRKITEPTEWCAPIVPVIKSNNTIRICVDLKRLNKSVLRERYILPT' A
#
# COMPACT_ATOMS: atom_id res chain seq x y z
N VAL A 1 5.28 8.63 -7.81
CA VAL A 1 3.84 9.01 -7.88
C VAL A 1 3.71 10.21 -8.81
N PRO A 2 2.78 10.21 -9.78
CA PRO A 2 2.55 11.37 -10.64
C PRO A 2 2.14 12.62 -9.83
N LEU A 3 2.67 13.79 -10.20
CA LEU A 3 2.42 15.06 -9.49
C LEU A 3 0.92 15.35 -9.22
N PRO A 4 -0.02 15.13 -10.18
CA PRO A 4 -1.43 15.39 -9.95
C PRO A 4 -2.08 14.53 -8.85
N LEU A 5 -1.48 13.37 -8.53
CA LEU A 5 -2.02 12.44 -7.54
C LEU A 5 -1.45 12.65 -6.14
N VAL A 6 -0.42 13.48 -5.97
CA VAL A 6 0.29 13.63 -4.70
C VAL A 6 -0.65 14.07 -3.57
N THR A 7 -1.50 15.06 -3.80
CA THR A 7 -2.46 15.55 -2.78
C THR A 7 -3.43 14.44 -2.38
N ARG A 8 -4.07 13.79 -3.37
CA ARG A 8 -5.02 12.70 -3.10
C ARG A 8 -4.37 11.52 -2.38
N VAL A 9 -3.12 11.18 -2.73
CA VAL A 9 -2.36 10.14 -2.03
C VAL A 9 -2.09 10.53 -0.58
N ARG A 10 -1.69 11.78 -0.33
CA ARG A 10 -1.44 12.28 1.03
C ARG A 10 -2.69 12.25 1.89
N ASP A 11 -3.83 12.66 1.35
CA ASP A 11 -5.11 12.66 2.08
C ASP A 11 -5.52 11.23 2.46
N GLU A 12 -5.38 10.29 1.54
CA GLU A 12 -5.71 8.88 1.81
C GLU A 12 -4.76 8.24 2.83
N LEU A 13 -3.46 8.54 2.76
CA LEU A 13 -2.49 8.08 3.77
C LEU A 13 -2.81 8.65 5.16
N THR A 14 -3.18 9.94 5.22
CA THR A 14 -3.58 10.60 6.48
C THR A 14 -4.83 9.94 7.07
N ARG A 15 -5.83 9.64 6.23
CA ARG A 15 -7.04 8.92 6.64
C ARG A 15 -6.72 7.53 7.17
N MET A 16 -5.82 6.79 6.51
CA MET A 16 -5.39 5.45 6.95
C MET A 16 -4.61 5.50 8.27
N GLU A 17 -3.78 6.53 8.49
CA GLU A 17 -3.06 6.74 9.75
C GLU A 17 -4.04 7.07 10.90
N GLN A 18 -4.99 7.98 10.67
CA GLN A 18 -6.04 8.30 11.65
C GLN A 18 -6.93 7.10 11.99
N ALA A 19 -7.20 6.23 11.02
CA ALA A 19 -7.95 5.00 11.21
C ALA A 19 -7.13 3.88 11.89
N GLY A 20 -5.83 4.10 12.16
CA GLY A 20 -4.94 3.11 12.78
C GLY A 20 -4.55 1.95 11.86
N VAL A 21 -4.78 2.07 10.55
CA VAL A 21 -4.44 1.03 9.56
C VAL A 21 -2.94 1.02 9.25
N ILE A 22 -2.31 2.20 9.26
CA ILE A 22 -0.87 2.36 9.06
C ILE A 22 -0.30 3.28 10.15
N ARG A 23 1.03 3.24 10.32
CA ARG A 23 1.76 4.16 11.18
C ARG A 23 2.91 4.79 10.41
N LYS A 24 3.19 6.06 10.68
CA LYS A 24 4.39 6.72 10.16
C LYS A 24 5.64 6.17 10.83
N ILE A 25 6.67 5.90 10.03
CA ILE A 25 8.01 5.52 10.48
C ILE A 25 8.97 6.61 9.97
N THR A 26 9.79 7.16 10.87
CA THR A 26 10.77 8.21 10.55
C THR A 26 12.19 7.67 10.41
N GLU A 27 12.43 6.46 10.91
CA GLU A 27 13.73 5.81 10.88
C GLU A 27 13.86 4.91 9.65
N PRO A 28 15.09 4.68 9.13
CA PRO A 28 15.32 3.74 8.06
C PRO A 28 14.89 2.31 8.45
N THR A 29 14.29 1.60 7.50
CA THR A 29 13.91 0.20 7.65
C THR A 29 14.66 -0.66 6.64
N GLU A 30 14.97 -1.90 7.00
CA GLU A 30 15.60 -2.87 6.08
C GLU A 30 14.71 -3.18 4.86
N TRP A 31 13.40 -3.06 5.04
CA TRP A 31 12.40 -3.35 4.02
C TRP A 31 11.66 -2.08 3.62
N CYS A 32 11.58 -1.84 2.31
CA CYS A 32 10.79 -0.77 1.73
C CYS A 32 10.19 -1.25 0.41
N ALA A 33 8.91 -0.93 0.18
CA ALA A 33 8.19 -1.26 -1.03
C ALA A 33 7.50 -0.01 -1.59
N PRO A 34 7.52 0.22 -2.91
CA PRO A 34 6.90 1.39 -3.50
C PRO A 34 5.36 1.28 -3.45
N ILE A 35 4.71 2.43 -3.28
CA ILE A 35 3.26 2.55 -3.41
C ILE A 35 2.85 2.78 -4.87
N VAL A 36 1.71 2.21 -5.25
CA VAL A 36 1.11 2.31 -6.57
C VAL A 36 -0.32 2.86 -6.40
N PRO A 37 -0.54 4.16 -6.61
CA PRO A 37 -1.87 4.74 -6.55
C PRO A 37 -2.68 4.39 -7.80
N VAL A 38 -3.95 4.00 -7.60
CA VAL A 38 -4.89 3.69 -8.67
C VAL A 38 -6.17 4.50 -8.46
N ILE A 39 -6.67 5.14 -9.51
CA ILE A 39 -7.97 5.83 -9.47
C ILE A 39 -9.06 4.80 -9.69
N LYS A 40 -10.03 4.73 -8.77
CA LYS A 40 -11.23 3.90 -8.90
C LYS A 40 -12.25 4.55 -9.84
N SER A 41 -13.22 3.77 -10.31
CA SER A 41 -14.35 4.26 -11.12
C SER A 41 -15.15 5.37 -10.44
N ASN A 42 -15.25 5.37 -9.11
CA ASN A 42 -15.89 6.43 -8.32
C ASN A 42 -14.97 7.64 -8.03
N ASN A 43 -13.88 7.79 -8.79
CA ASN A 43 -12.88 8.87 -8.67
C ASN A 43 -12.11 8.94 -7.33
N THR A 44 -12.29 7.96 -6.44
CA THR A 44 -11.49 7.82 -5.22
C THR A 44 -10.15 7.15 -5.53
N ILE A 45 -9.15 7.38 -4.67
CA ILE A 45 -7.83 6.77 -4.82
C ILE A 45 -7.75 5.46 -4.02
N ARG A 46 -7.13 4.44 -4.61
CA ARG A 46 -6.72 3.22 -3.91
C ARG A 46 -5.20 3.19 -3.84
N ILE A 47 -4.67 3.07 -2.64
CA ILE A 47 -3.23 2.84 -2.44
C ILE A 47 -2.98 1.33 -2.50
N CYS A 48 -2.23 0.89 -3.51
CA CYS A 48 -1.68 -0.46 -3.56
C CYS A 48 -0.19 -0.40 -3.18
N VAL A 49 0.37 -1.51 -2.70
CA VAL A 49 1.81 -1.63 -2.43
C VAL A 49 2.36 -2.72 -3.34
N ASP A 50 3.47 -2.46 -4.03
CA ASP A 50 4.13 -3.48 -4.84
C ASP A 50 4.93 -4.45 -3.96
N LEU A 51 4.26 -5.49 -3.49
CA LEU A 51 4.85 -6.53 -2.65
C LEU A 51 5.54 -7.65 -3.44
N LYS A 52 5.72 -7.53 -4.77
CA LYS A 52 6.28 -8.62 -5.59
C LYS A 52 7.63 -9.14 -5.08
N ARG A 53 8.52 -8.26 -4.62
CA ARG A 53 9.84 -8.66 -4.09
C ARG A 53 9.70 -9.31 -2.72
N LEU A 54 8.95 -8.69 -1.81
CA LEU A 54 8.69 -9.24 -0.48
C LEU A 54 8.07 -10.64 -0.57
N ASN A 55 7.10 -10.81 -1.45
CA ASN A 55 6.37 -12.06 -1.65
C ASN A 55 7.24 -13.23 -2.15
N LYS A 56 8.47 -12.99 -2.62
CA LYS A 56 9.45 -14.05 -2.96
C LYS A 56 10.22 -14.55 -1.73
N SER A 57 10.34 -13.71 -0.70
CA SER A 57 11.04 -14.03 0.55
C SER A 57 10.11 -14.61 1.62
N VAL A 58 8.80 -14.50 1.44
CA VAL A 58 7.81 -15.07 2.36
C VAL A 58 7.72 -16.58 2.16
N LEU A 59 7.93 -17.36 3.22
CA LEU A 59 7.60 -18.78 3.26
C LEU A 59 6.07 -18.94 3.25
N ARG A 60 5.51 -19.52 2.18
CA ARG A 60 4.06 -19.61 2.01
C ARG A 60 3.52 -20.94 2.50
N GLU A 61 2.61 -20.87 3.45
CA GLU A 61 1.69 -21.96 3.73
C GLU A 61 0.63 -22.05 2.62
N ARG A 62 0.28 -23.27 2.19
CA ARG A 62 -0.73 -23.50 1.16
C ARG A 62 -2.02 -23.99 1.80
N TYR A 63 -2.98 -23.08 1.94
CA TYR A 63 -4.37 -23.44 2.25
C TYR A 63 -5.15 -23.55 0.94
N ILE A 64 -5.67 -24.75 0.64
CA ILE A 64 -6.45 -24.99 -0.59
C ILE A 64 -7.87 -24.51 -0.34
N LEU A 65 -8.33 -23.54 -1.13
CA LEU A 65 -9.73 -23.12 -1.13
C LEU A 65 -10.56 -24.14 -1.93
N PRO A 66 -11.76 -24.52 -1.47
CA PRO A 66 -12.67 -25.35 -2.25
C PRO A 66 -13.08 -24.61 -3.53
N THR A 67 -13.18 -25.37 -4.63
CA THR A 67 -13.54 -24.88 -5.97
C THR A 67 -15.04 -24.77 -6.15
#